data_AF-G8S6R5-F1
#
_entry.id   AF-G8S6R5-F1
#
_cell.length_a   1.000
_cell.length_b   1.000
_cell.length_c   1.000
_cell.angle_alpha   90.00
_cell.angle_beta   90.00
_cell.angle_gamma   90.00
#
_symmetry.space_group_name_H-M   'P 1'
#
loop_
_entity.id
_entity.type
_entity.pdbx_description
1 polymer ?
#
loop_
_entity_poly.entity_id
_entity_poly.type
_entity_poly.pdbx_seq_one_letter_code
_entity_poly.pdbx_strand_id
1 'polypeptide(L)' 'MWGKEPRVGLIDIPQPQAHLGPLPEGAAGVEFYTGIPPGPPYPGQVRWLGGSPGVPIEDGYAKLPIIITKYTQ' A
#
# COMPACT_ATOMS: atom_id res chain seq x y z
N MET A 1 0.51 7.43 1.50
CA MET A 1 -0.11 6.31 2.25
C MET A 1 0.93 5.73 3.18
N TRP A 2 0.52 5.36 4.39
CA TRP A 2 1.39 4.75 5.40
C TRP A 2 0.89 3.34 5.68
N GLY A 3 1.79 2.36 5.62
CA GLY A 3 1.45 0.95 5.81
C GLY A 3 2.35 0.30 6.84
N LYS A 4 1.73 -0.47 7.74
CA LYS A 4 2.39 -1.36 8.68
C LYS A 4 1.56 -2.64 8.74
N GLU A 5 2.16 -3.77 8.42
CA GLU A 5 1.48 -5.05 8.57
C GLU A 5 1.40 -5.45 10.05
N PRO A 6 0.36 -6.21 10.44
CA PRO A 6 0.38 -6.91 11.72
C PRO A 6 1.53 -7.93 11.73
N ARG A 7 2.22 -8.04 12.86
CA ARG A 7 3.34 -8.97 13.10
C ARG A 7 2.90 -10.43 12.90
N VAL A 8 2.85 -10.93 11.68
CA VAL A 8 2.51 -12.33 11.38
C VAL A 8 3.63 -12.93 10.53
N GLY A 9 4.73 -13.31 11.18
CA GLY A 9 5.88 -14.00 10.55
C GLY A 9 7.25 -13.49 11.00
N LEU A 10 8.31 -14.17 10.55
CA LEU A 10 9.73 -13.97 10.93
C LEU A 10 10.37 -12.64 10.43
N ILE A 11 9.62 -11.78 9.76
CA ILE A 11 10.15 -10.61 9.04
C ILE A 11 9.32 -9.36 9.40
N ASP A 12 9.87 -8.50 10.25
CA ASP A 12 9.28 -7.23 10.70
C ASP A 12 9.44 -6.09 9.67
N ILE A 13 9.15 -6.35 8.39
CA ILE A 13 9.23 -5.31 7.35
C ILE A 13 7.86 -4.66 7.16
N PRO A 14 7.70 -3.34 7.39
CA PRO A 14 6.44 -2.67 7.16
C PRO A 14 6.12 -2.63 5.66
N GLN A 15 4.85 -2.88 5.30
CA GLN A 15 4.44 -2.92 3.91
C GLN A 15 3.01 -2.39 3.72
N PRO A 16 2.80 -1.34 2.90
CA PRO A 16 1.48 -0.92 2.48
C PRO A 16 0.88 -1.98 1.56
N GLN A 17 -0.42 -2.21 1.70
CA GLN A 17 -1.19 -3.12 0.88
C GLN A 17 -2.36 -2.37 0.22
N ALA A 18 -2.74 -2.80 -0.97
CA ALA A 18 -3.93 -2.30 -1.67
C ALA A 18 -4.58 -3.38 -2.53
N HIS A 19 -5.85 -3.18 -2.85
CA HIS A 19 -6.56 -3.99 -3.83
C HIS A 19 -6.33 -3.46 -5.25
N LEU A 20 -6.27 -4.38 -6.22
CA LEU A 20 -6.22 -4.00 -7.63
C LEU A 20 -7.62 -3.69 -8.17
N GLY A 21 -7.74 -2.61 -8.92
CA GLY A 21 -8.98 -2.19 -9.57
C GLY A 21 -9.57 -0.91 -8.98
N PRO A 22 -10.67 -0.40 -9.57
CA PRO A 22 -11.32 0.81 -9.10
C PRO A 22 -11.99 0.59 -7.74
N LEU A 23 -12.11 1.67 -6.95
CA LEU A 23 -12.89 1.63 -5.71
C LEU A 23 -14.38 1.41 -6.07
N PRO A 24 -15.01 0.32 -5.58
CA PRO A 24 -16.40 0.03 -5.88
C PRO A 24 -17.33 1.19 -5.54
N GLU A 25 -18.39 1.37 -6.32
CA GLU A 25 -19.37 2.41 -6.06
C GLU A 25 -20.06 2.20 -4.71
N GLY A 26 -20.18 3.28 -3.92
CA GLY A 26 -20.75 3.24 -2.57
C GLY A 26 -19.86 2.62 -1.49
N ALA A 27 -18.67 2.08 -1.83
CA ALA A 27 -17.73 1.58 -0.84
C ALA A 27 -16.92 2.74 -0.21
N ALA A 28 -16.72 2.67 1.11
CA ALA A 28 -15.78 3.53 1.82
C ALA A 28 -14.34 3.10 1.51
N GLY A 29 -13.48 4.06 1.19
CA GLY A 29 -12.08 3.78 0.85
C GLY A 29 -11.41 4.90 0.09
N VAL A 30 -10.14 4.66 -0.24
CA VAL A 30 -9.29 5.55 -1.01
C VAL A 30 -8.86 4.84 -2.28
N GLU A 31 -9.23 5.39 -3.42
CA GLU A 31 -8.61 5.02 -4.69
C GLU A 31 -7.42 5.94 -4.91
N PHE A 32 -6.31 5.35 -5.34
CA PHE A 32 -5.09 6.10 -5.54
C PHE A 32 -4.24 5.51 -6.67
N TYR A 33 -3.38 6.36 -7.19
CA TYR A 33 -2.34 6.01 -8.14
C TYR A 33 -0.95 6.17 -7.49
N THR A 34 -0.01 5.31 -7.86
CA THR A 34 1.41 5.48 -7.53
C THR A 34 2.28 5.07 -8.71
N GLY A 35 3.35 5.82 -8.95
CA GLY A 35 4.36 5.48 -9.97
C GLY A 35 5.36 4.43 -9.50
N ILE A 36 5.28 3.99 -8.25
CA ILE A 36 6.18 3.00 -7.67
C ILE A 36 5.61 1.61 -7.96
N PRO A 37 6.33 0.74 -8.69
CA PRO A 37 5.84 -0.60 -8.98
C PRO A 37 5.69 -1.41 -7.69
N PRO A 38 4.61 -2.18 -7.52
CA PRO A 38 4.46 -3.08 -6.39
C PRO A 38 5.43 -4.25 -6.49
N GLY A 39 5.58 -4.97 -5.38
CA GLY A 39 6.21 -6.29 -5.39
C GLY A 39 5.38 -7.32 -6.17
N PRO A 40 5.82 -8.60 -6.19
CA PRO A 40 5.11 -9.67 -6.86
C PRO A 40 3.61 -9.65 -6.51
N PRO A 41 2.71 -9.61 -7.51
CA PRO A 41 1.29 -9.48 -7.25
C PRO A 41 0.76 -10.74 -6.57
N TYR A 42 -0.16 -10.54 -5.62
CA TYR A 42 -1.01 -11.59 -5.09
C TYR A 42 -2.37 -11.50 -5.80
N PRO A 43 -3.14 -12.61 -5.89
CA PRO A 43 -4.47 -12.55 -6.50
C PRO A 43 -5.34 -11.46 -5.86
N GLY A 44 -5.67 -10.42 -6.63
CA GLY A 44 -6.50 -9.29 -6.18
C GLY A 44 -5.82 -8.28 -5.25
N GLN A 45 -4.53 -8.42 -4.94
CA GLN A 45 -3.80 -7.57 -4.00
C GLN A 45 -2.38 -7.25 -4.45
N VAL A 46 -1.92 -6.06 -4.08
CA VAL A 46 -0.55 -5.60 -4.28
C VAL A 46 0.02 -5.06 -2.98
N ARG A 47 1.34 -5.14 -2.84
CA ARG A 47 2.07 -4.69 -1.66
C ARG A 47 3.41 -4.04 -2.02
N TRP A 48 3.88 -3.16 -1.17
CA TRP A 48 5.18 -2.49 -1.31
C TRP A 48 6.03 -2.73 -0.06
N LEU A 49 7.24 -3.28 -0.21
CA LEU A 49 8.11 -3.52 0.93
C LEU A 49 8.82 -2.23 1.34
N GLY A 50 8.69 -1.83 2.61
CA GLY A 50 9.47 -0.74 3.19
C GLY A 50 10.97 -0.99 3.01
N GLY A 51 11.70 0.06 2.61
CA GLY A 51 13.12 -0.02 2.25
C GLY A 51 13.40 -0.30 0.77
N SER A 52 12.38 -0.63 -0.02
CA SER A 52 12.50 -0.72 -1.49
C SER A 52 12.65 0.68 -2.11
N PRO A 53 13.23 0.81 -3.32
CA PRO A 53 13.34 2.09 -4.02
C PRO A 53 11.98 2.81 -4.10
N GLY A 54 11.93 4.03 -3.55
CA GLY A 54 10.71 4.86 -3.52
C GLY A 54 9.79 4.64 -2.30
N VAL A 55 10.08 3.66 -1.44
CA VAL A 55 9.24 3.31 -0.27
C VAL A 55 10.06 3.39 1.02
N PRO A 56 10.44 4.60 1.48
CA PRO A 56 11.25 4.75 2.68
C PRO A 56 10.51 4.26 3.93
N ILE A 57 11.27 3.82 4.93
CA ILE A 57 10.78 3.54 6.27
C ILE A 57 10.97 4.79 7.12
N GLU A 58 9.89 5.27 7.73
CA GLU A 58 9.86 6.43 8.62
C GLU A 58 9.03 6.05 9.84
N ASP A 59 9.59 6.21 11.05
CA ASP A 59 8.95 5.82 12.33
C ASP A 59 8.45 4.36 12.42
N GLY A 60 9.10 3.44 11.71
CA GLY A 60 8.71 2.03 11.66
C GLY A 60 7.49 1.75 10.76
N TYR A 61 7.15 2.68 9.89
CA TYR A 61 6.12 2.55 8.86
C TYR A 61 6.73 2.72 7.48
N ALA A 62 6.19 2.00 6.50
CA ALA A 62 6.55 2.19 5.10
C ALA A 62 5.70 3.32 4.52
N LYS A 63 6.36 4.29 3.89
CA LYS A 63 5.74 5.45 3.29
C LYS A 63 5.68 5.27 1.78
N LEU A 64 4.46 5.20 1.25
CA LEU A 64 4.20 5.12 -0.19
C LEU A 64 3.66 6.48 -0.68
N PRO A 65 4.41 7.20 -1.53
CA PRO A 65 3.90 8.32 -2.30
C PRO A 65 2.71 7.90 -3.16
N ILE A 66 1.58 8.59 -3.00
CA ILE A 66 0.35 8.31 -3.74
C ILE A 66 -0.30 9.61 -4.22
N ILE A 67 -1.07 9.52 -5.30
CA ILE A 67 -2.01 10.54 -5.77
C ILE A 67 -3.41 9.97 -5.55
N ILE A 68 -4.22 10.63 -4.74
CA ILE A 68 -5.60 10.19 -4.49
C ILE A 68 -6.45 10.54 -5.71
N THR A 69 -7.13 9.56 -6.28
CA THR A 69 -8.04 9.72 -7.43
C THR A 69 -9.50 9.72 -7.01
N LYS A 70 -9.84 9.01 -5.93
CA LYS A 70 -11.18 9.01 -5.33
C LYS A 70 -11.07 8.84 -3.82
N TYR A 71 -11.93 9.54 -3.09
CA TYR A 71 -11.99 9.49 -1.65
C TYR A 71 -13.43 9.43 -1.20
N THR A 72 -13.81 8.30 -0.59
CA THR A 72 -15.16 8.08 -0.05
C THR A 72 -15.00 7.71 1.42
N GLN A 73 -15.62 8.48 2.32
CA GLN A 73 -15.65 8.22 3.76
C GLN A 73 -17.06 7.94 4.24
#